data_AF-A0A7C2G948-F1
#
_entry.id   AF-A0A7C2G948-F1
#
_cell.length_a   1.000
_cell.length_b   1.000
_cell.length_c   1.000
_cell.angle_alpha   90.00
_cell.angle_beta   90.00
_cell.angle_gamma   90.00
#
_symmetry.space_group_name_H-M   'P 1'
#
loop_
_entity.id
_entity.type
_entity.pdbx_description
1 polymer ?
#
loop_
_entity_poly.entity_id
_entity_poly.type
_entity_poly.pdbx_seq_one_letter_code
_entity_poly.pdbx_strand_id
1 'polypeptide(L)'
;MTVVGLIFEVIRGFLWAAFVFTVGLVVARMLVDGLRLNPFGWFPYVIRRWSEPLLMPLRRNPLAFTSRYDLAPILFIILAILVLAFGLHFLGDLYRATIGFGMAARFFAQGALGLGARYLIGHALLLGLSVAMICVVFGVVFSWIGIYRGRLVRFIWWGFERITMPLRRVMPPIGMFDLTPLVAYFVLLILSWIVQVAFFG
;
A
#
# COMPACT_ATOMS: atom_id res chain seq x y z
N MET A 1 2.26 12.82 -25.02
CA MET A 1 1.74 12.13 -23.81
C MET A 1 0.28 11.76 -24.04
N THR A 2 -0.14 10.53 -23.77
CA THR A 2 -1.57 10.15 -23.83
C THR A 2 -2.32 10.74 -22.64
N VAL A 3 -3.63 10.96 -22.75
CA VAL A 3 -4.46 11.46 -21.63
C VAL A 3 -4.32 10.57 -20.39
N VAL A 4 -4.28 9.25 -20.58
CA VAL A 4 -4.05 8.26 -19.51
C VAL A 4 -2.70 8.47 -18.83
N GLY A 5 -1.63 8.70 -19.62
CA GLY A 5 -0.30 8.99 -19.08
C GLY A 5 -0.27 10.27 -18.24
N LEU A 6 -0.93 11.34 -18.70
CA LEU A 6 -1.03 12.58 -17.94
C LEU A 6 -1.75 12.38 -16.60
N ILE A 7 -2.88 11.68 -16.61
CA ILE A 7 -3.64 11.38 -15.38
C ILE A 7 -2.78 10.58 -14.40
N PHE A 8 -2.07 9.55 -14.88
CA PHE A 8 -1.16 8.76 -14.07
C PHE A 8 -0.07 9.62 -13.42
N GLU A 9 0.57 10.50 -14.20
CA GLU A 9 1.61 11.39 -13.70
C GLU A 9 1.10 12.37 -12.64
N VAL A 10 -0.09 12.92 -12.84
CA VAL A 10 -0.74 13.80 -11.86
C VAL A 10 -1.04 13.05 -10.55
N ILE A 11 -1.60 11.84 -10.63
CA ILE A 11 -1.88 11.02 -9.43
C ILE A 11 -0.58 10.64 -8.72
N ARG A 12 0.45 10.24 -9.48
CA ARG A 12 1.77 9.91 -8.93
C ARG A 12 2.41 11.11 -8.23
N GLY A 13 2.35 12.29 -8.84
CA GLY A 13 2.84 13.53 -8.24
C GLY A 13 2.08 13.90 -6.97
N PHE A 14 0.75 13.72 -6.95
CA PHE A 14 -0.07 13.94 -5.77
C PHE A 14 0.30 12.98 -4.63
N LEU A 15 0.52 11.69 -4.90
CA LEU A 15 0.96 10.72 -3.88
C LEU A 15 2.31 11.12 -3.28
N TRP A 16 3.29 11.52 -4.10
CA TRP A 16 4.58 12.01 -3.63
C TRP A 16 4.44 13.30 -2.81
N ALA A 17 3.64 14.26 -3.26
CA ALA A 17 3.41 15.51 -2.54
C ALA A 17 2.77 15.26 -1.17
N ALA A 18 1.75 14.39 -1.11
CA ALA A 18 1.09 13.99 0.13
C ALA A 18 2.07 13.28 1.09
N PHE A 19 2.93 12.41 0.57
CA PHE A 19 3.98 11.74 1.35
C PHE A 19 4.99 12.74 1.91
N VAL A 20 5.58 13.59 1.07
CA VAL A 20 6.57 14.60 1.50
C VAL A 20 5.96 15.54 2.53
N PHE A 21 4.72 15.96 2.32
CA PHE A 21 4.01 16.81 3.26
C PHE A 21 3.80 16.14 4.62
N THR A 22 3.27 14.91 4.64
CA THR A 22 2.98 14.19 5.89
C THR A 22 4.25 13.79 6.64
N VAL A 23 5.27 13.28 5.95
CA VAL A 23 6.58 12.97 6.55
C VAL A 23 7.27 14.24 7.01
N GLY A 24 7.24 15.31 6.21
CA GLY A 24 7.80 16.61 6.56
C GLY A 24 7.17 17.18 7.84
N LEU A 25 5.86 17.08 8.01
CA LEU A 25 5.17 17.47 9.26
C LEU A 25 5.65 16.66 10.47
N VAL A 26 5.83 15.34 10.33
CA VAL A 26 6.29 14.47 11.42
C VAL A 26 7.75 14.74 11.76
N VAL A 27 8.62 14.93 10.76
CA VAL A 27 10.02 15.32 10.96
C VAL A 27 10.11 16.69 11.63
N ALA A 28 9.32 17.66 11.19
CA ALA A 28 9.25 18.98 11.82
C ALA A 28 8.84 18.86 13.30
N ARG A 29 7.87 17.99 13.62
CA ARG A 29 7.49 17.69 15.00
C ARG A 29 8.66 17.11 15.80
N MET A 30 9.37 16.11 15.25
CA MET A 30 10.54 15.51 15.91
C MET A 30 11.64 16.55 16.18
N LEU A 31 11.86 17.50 15.27
CA LEU A 31 12.80 18.60 15.46
C LEU A 31 12.36 19.56 16.57
N VAL A 32 11.08 19.97 16.57
CA VAL A 32 10.51 20.84 17.61
C VAL A 32 10.65 20.21 19.00
N ASP A 33 10.32 18.91 19.11
CA ASP A 33 10.38 18.16 20.36
C ASP A 33 11.85 17.91 20.79
N GLY A 34 12.74 17.62 19.84
CA GLY A 34 14.17 17.40 20.08
C GLY A 34 14.93 18.67 20.49
N LEU A 35 14.59 19.82 19.89
CA LEU A 35 15.17 21.13 20.23
C LEU A 35 14.58 21.74 21.51
N ARG A 36 13.60 21.07 22.14
CA ARG A 36 12.93 21.53 23.37
C ARG A 36 12.39 22.97 23.26
N LEU A 37 11.83 23.32 22.10
CA LEU A 37 11.26 24.65 21.87
C LEU A 37 10.10 24.92 22.83
N ASN A 38 9.89 26.20 23.17
CA ASN A 38 8.83 26.63 24.08
C ASN A 38 7.46 26.12 23.59
N PRO A 39 6.73 25.30 24.39
CA PRO A 39 5.46 24.72 24.00
C PRO A 39 4.34 25.74 23.76
N PHE A 40 4.46 26.94 24.33
CA PHE A 40 3.47 28.01 24.17
C PHE A 40 3.71 28.88 22.92
N GLY A 41 4.78 28.60 22.16
CA GLY A 41 4.99 29.24 20.88
C GLY A 41 3.94 28.82 19.84
N TRP A 42 3.51 29.76 19.00
CA TRP A 42 2.53 29.49 17.94
C TRP A 42 3.01 28.40 16.97
N PHE A 43 4.31 28.39 16.62
CA PHE A 43 4.88 27.47 15.65
C PHE A 43 4.93 26.01 16.13
N PRO A 44 5.51 25.69 17.31
CA PRO A 44 5.40 24.37 17.93
C PRO A 44 3.96 23.88 18.09
N TYR A 45 3.04 24.78 18.45
CA TYR A 45 1.63 24.46 18.61
C TYR A 45 0.99 24.00 17.29
N VAL A 46 1.20 24.74 16.19
CA VAL A 46 0.65 24.38 14.88
C VAL A 46 1.19 23.02 14.40
N ILE A 47 2.50 22.80 14.49
CA ILE A 47 3.12 21.54 14.06
C ILE A 47 2.54 20.36 14.85
N ARG A 48 2.49 20.46 16.18
CA ARG A 48 1.92 19.39 17.02
C ARG A 48 0.46 19.15 16.72
N ARG A 49 -0.34 20.21 16.55
CA ARG A 49 -1.77 20.11 16.23
C ARG A 49 -2.02 19.39 14.90
N TRP A 50 -1.19 19.63 13.90
CA TRP A 50 -1.36 19.03 12.57
C TRP A 50 -0.81 17.60 12.51
N SER A 51 0.24 17.30 13.27
CA SER A 51 0.84 15.97 13.27
C SER A 51 0.16 14.99 14.24
N GLU A 52 -0.53 15.48 15.29
CA GLU A 52 -1.16 14.62 16.30
C GLU A 52 -2.18 13.62 15.72
N PRO A 53 -3.11 14.02 14.83
CA PRO A 53 -4.07 13.08 14.24
C PRO A 53 -3.41 11.95 13.44
N LEU A 54 -2.22 12.21 12.87
CA LEU A 54 -1.45 11.22 12.10
C LEU A 54 -0.79 10.18 13.01
N LEU A 55 -0.31 10.60 14.19
CA LEU A 55 0.39 9.75 15.14
C LEU A 55 -0.55 9.02 16.11
N MET A 56 -1.74 9.58 16.36
CA MET A 56 -2.69 9.05 17.34
C MET A 56 -3.10 7.58 17.10
N PRO A 57 -3.35 7.10 15.86
CA PRO A 57 -3.66 5.70 15.61
C PRO A 57 -2.53 4.76 16.04
N LEU A 58 -1.28 5.18 15.82
CA LEU A 58 -0.09 4.41 16.20
C LEU A 58 0.11 4.40 17.72
N ARG A 59 -0.08 5.54 18.39
CA ARG A 59 0.04 5.65 19.85
C ARG A 59 -1.02 4.86 20.61
N ARG A 60 -2.19 4.67 20.02
CA ARG A 60 -3.29 3.89 20.62
C ARG A 60 -3.05 2.39 20.53
N ASN A 61 -2.13 1.92 19.70
CA ASN A 61 -1.86 0.50 19.58
C ASN A 61 -0.97 0.02 20.74
N PRO A 62 -1.35 -1.02 21.50
CA PRO A 62 -0.51 -1.64 22.52
C PRO A 62 0.83 -2.19 22.00
N LEU A 63 1.01 -2.38 20.69
CA LEU A 63 2.30 -2.71 20.07
C LEU A 63 3.25 -1.50 19.99
N ALA A 64 2.76 -0.27 20.14
CA ALA A 64 3.58 0.91 20.39
C ALA A 64 4.04 0.84 21.86
N PHE A 65 5.08 0.02 22.02
CA PHE A 65 5.92 -0.27 23.18
C PHE A 65 5.65 0.56 24.44
N THR A 66 5.64 -0.12 25.58
CA THR A 66 5.86 0.40 26.95
C THR A 66 7.24 1.05 27.14
N SER A 67 7.84 1.57 26.07
CA SER A 67 9.13 2.22 26.04
C SER A 67 9.03 3.63 26.62
N ARG A 68 10.11 4.08 27.26
CA ARG A 68 10.25 5.46 27.77
C ARG A 68 10.29 6.49 26.64
N TYR A 69 10.51 6.07 25.39
CA TYR A 69 10.61 6.94 24.22
C TYR A 69 9.37 6.82 23.33
N ASP A 70 8.85 7.96 22.87
CA ASP A 70 7.75 8.02 21.90
C ASP A 70 8.25 7.61 20.50
N LEU A 71 8.08 6.32 20.17
CA LEU A 71 8.46 5.75 18.87
C LEU A 71 7.42 6.01 17.77
N ALA A 72 6.26 6.59 18.09
CA ALA A 72 5.19 6.79 17.12
C ALA A 72 5.60 7.59 15.87
N PRO A 73 6.42 8.67 15.97
CA PRO A 73 6.90 9.39 14.79
C PRO A 73 7.72 8.52 13.82
N ILE A 74 8.60 7.67 14.36
CA ILE A 74 9.47 6.79 13.55
C ILE A 74 8.61 5.71 12.87
N LEU A 75 7.71 5.08 13.63
CA LEU A 75 6.78 4.08 13.10
C LEU A 75 5.89 4.67 12.01
N PHE A 76 5.44 5.92 12.18
CA PHE A 76 4.68 6.62 11.15
C PHE A 76 5.48 6.81 9.87
N ILE A 77 6.75 7.21 9.96
CA ILE A 77 7.60 7.38 8.78
C ILE A 77 7.77 6.04 8.03
N ILE A 78 8.04 4.95 8.76
CA ILE A 78 8.14 3.61 8.17
C ILE A 78 6.83 3.23 7.47
N LEU A 79 5.70 3.46 8.13
CA LEU A 79 4.38 3.19 7.59
C LEU A 79 4.09 4.04 6.34
N ALA A 80 4.43 5.33 6.37
CA ALA A 80 4.24 6.24 5.24
C ALA A 80 5.07 5.80 4.04
N ILE A 81 6.31 5.35 4.25
CA ILE A 81 7.18 4.81 3.18
C ILE A 81 6.55 3.56 2.58
N LEU A 82 6.06 2.65 3.43
CA LEU A 82 5.41 1.41 2.98
C LEU A 82 4.15 1.74 2.16
N VAL A 83 3.27 2.60 2.68
CA VAL A 83 2.04 3.03 1.98
C VAL A 83 2.38 3.69 0.65
N LEU A 84 3.40 4.56 0.59
CA LEU A 84 3.84 5.17 -0.67
C LEU A 84 4.36 4.12 -1.65
N ALA A 85 5.29 3.26 -1.22
CA ALA A 85 5.92 2.27 -2.09
C ALA A 85 4.89 1.33 -2.72
N PHE A 86 3.98 0.78 -1.91
CA PHE A 86 2.92 -0.09 -2.41
C PHE A 86 1.85 0.66 -3.19
N GLY A 87 1.51 1.90 -2.79
CA GLY A 87 0.59 2.75 -3.53
C GLY A 87 1.10 3.07 -4.94
N LEU A 88 2.39 3.39 -5.07
CA LEU A 88 3.04 3.64 -6.35
C LEU A 88 3.18 2.38 -7.20
N HIS A 89 3.53 1.23 -6.58
CA HIS A 89 3.57 -0.05 -7.27
C HIS A 89 2.22 -0.39 -7.90
N PHE A 90 1.14 -0.32 -7.11
CA PHE A 90 -0.20 -0.60 -7.61
C PHE A 90 -0.68 0.40 -8.65
N LEU A 91 -0.39 1.69 -8.46
CA LEU A 91 -0.70 2.70 -9.47
C LEU A 91 -0.01 2.36 -10.80
N GLY A 92 1.24 1.90 -10.75
CA GLY A 92 1.99 1.40 -11.90
C GLY A 92 1.31 0.20 -12.56
N ASP A 93 0.84 -0.77 -11.78
CA ASP A 93 0.11 -1.93 -12.30
C ASP A 93 -1.23 -1.55 -12.93
N LEU A 94 -1.95 -0.59 -12.33
CA LEU A 94 -3.19 -0.05 -12.90
C LEU A 94 -2.94 0.65 -14.25
N TYR A 95 -1.84 1.40 -14.35
CA TYR A 95 -1.42 2.04 -15.60
C TYR A 95 -1.08 1.00 -16.68
N ARG A 96 -0.29 -0.02 -16.33
CA ARG A 96 0.04 -1.14 -17.23
C ARG A 96 -1.21 -1.87 -17.68
N ALA A 97 -2.14 -2.17 -16.77
CA ALA A 97 -3.42 -2.80 -17.09
C ALA A 97 -4.25 -1.96 -18.05
N THR A 98 -4.33 -0.63 -17.82
CA THR A 98 -5.06 0.30 -18.70
C THR A 98 -4.49 0.30 -20.11
N ILE A 99 -3.17 0.35 -20.25
CA ILE A 99 -2.51 0.24 -21.57
C ILE A 99 -2.79 -1.14 -22.18
N GLY A 100 -2.65 -2.20 -21.39
CA GLY A 100 -2.90 -3.58 -21.83
C GLY A 100 -4.31 -3.80 -22.37
N PHE A 101 -5.32 -3.27 -21.70
CA PHE A 101 -6.70 -3.30 -22.17
C PHE A 101 -6.90 -2.45 -23.43
N GLY A 102 -6.25 -1.30 -23.53
CA GLY A 102 -6.24 -0.50 -24.76
C GLY A 102 -5.62 -1.24 -25.95
N MET A 103 -4.54 -1.98 -25.72
CA MET A 103 -3.91 -2.83 -26.73
C MET A 103 -4.80 -4.02 -27.11
N ALA A 104 -5.42 -4.68 -26.14
CA ALA A 104 -6.39 -5.75 -26.40
C ALA A 104 -7.54 -5.26 -27.29
N ALA A 105 -8.12 -4.10 -26.98
CA ALA A 105 -9.18 -3.49 -27.78
C ALA A 105 -8.74 -3.20 -29.23
N ARG A 106 -7.51 -2.73 -29.43
CA ARG A 106 -6.93 -2.51 -30.76
C ARG A 106 -6.78 -3.81 -31.54
N PHE A 107 -6.29 -4.87 -30.92
CA PHE A 107 -6.16 -6.18 -31.58
C PHE A 107 -7.52 -6.77 -31.96
N PHE A 108 -8.54 -6.62 -31.11
CA PHE A 108 -9.90 -7.03 -31.45
C PHE A 108 -10.45 -6.23 -32.64
N ALA A 109 -10.22 -4.91 -32.69
CA ALA A 109 -10.65 -4.07 -33.81
C ALA A 109 -9.95 -4.45 -35.14
N GLN A 110 -8.74 -5.01 -35.08
CA GLN A 110 -8.00 -5.49 -36.24
C GLN A 110 -8.33 -6.94 -36.63
N GLY A 111 -9.27 -7.60 -35.94
CA GLY A 111 -9.63 -9.01 -36.19
C GLY A 111 -8.66 -10.03 -35.61
N ALA A 112 -7.61 -9.60 -34.90
CA ALA A 112 -6.62 -10.48 -34.25
C ALA A 112 -7.14 -10.99 -32.88
N LEU A 113 -8.19 -11.82 -32.91
CA LEU A 113 -8.90 -12.28 -31.70
C LEU A 113 -7.99 -12.99 -30.69
N GLY A 114 -7.06 -13.83 -31.15
CA GLY A 114 -6.15 -14.56 -30.27
C GLY A 114 -5.22 -13.66 -29.47
N LEU A 115 -4.61 -12.67 -30.13
CA LEU A 115 -3.74 -11.69 -29.47
C LEU A 115 -4.52 -10.76 -28.55
N GLY A 116 -5.70 -10.30 -28.98
CA GLY A 116 -6.59 -9.50 -28.14
C GLY A 116 -6.98 -10.21 -26.85
N ALA A 117 -7.40 -11.48 -26.94
CA ALA A 117 -7.75 -12.29 -25.77
C ALA A 117 -6.56 -12.53 -24.84
N ARG A 118 -5.37 -12.83 -25.40
CA ARG A 118 -4.12 -13.00 -24.63
C ARG A 118 -3.80 -11.75 -23.81
N TYR A 119 -3.86 -10.57 -24.43
CA TYR A 119 -3.59 -9.30 -23.74
C TYR A 119 -4.64 -8.96 -22.67
N LEU A 120 -5.93 -9.18 -22.97
CA LEU A 120 -7.03 -8.93 -22.04
C LEU A 120 -6.91 -9.80 -20.79
N ILE A 121 -6.77 -11.12 -20.98
CA ILE A 121 -6.71 -12.09 -19.88
C ILE A 121 -5.43 -11.89 -19.07
N GLY A 122 -4.28 -11.74 -19.72
CA GLY A 122 -3.00 -11.55 -19.04
C GLY A 122 -2.99 -10.31 -18.14
N HIS A 123 -3.45 -9.16 -18.64
CA HIS A 123 -3.50 -7.93 -17.84
C HIS A 123 -4.60 -7.98 -16.77
N ALA A 124 -5.73 -8.63 -17.02
CA ALA A 124 -6.78 -8.80 -16.02
C ALA A 124 -6.30 -9.67 -14.84
N LEU A 125 -5.57 -10.76 -15.14
CA LEU A 125 -4.98 -11.63 -14.12
C LEU A 125 -3.91 -10.89 -13.31
N LEU A 126 -3.00 -10.17 -13.97
CA LEU A 126 -1.97 -9.39 -13.28
C LEU A 126 -2.57 -8.31 -12.38
N LEU A 127 -3.62 -7.62 -12.83
CA LEU A 127 -4.35 -6.64 -12.01
C LEU A 127 -5.05 -7.31 -10.83
N GLY A 128 -5.67 -8.47 -11.02
CA GLY A 128 -6.27 -9.24 -9.94
C GLY A 128 -5.25 -9.66 -8.87
N LEU A 129 -4.06 -10.10 -9.31
CA LEU A 129 -2.96 -10.45 -8.41
C LEU A 129 -2.40 -9.23 -7.67
N SER A 130 -2.27 -8.07 -8.32
CA SER A 130 -1.81 -6.85 -7.64
C SER A 130 -2.81 -6.35 -6.59
N VAL A 131 -4.12 -6.46 -6.86
CA VAL A 131 -5.18 -6.20 -5.85
C VAL A 131 -5.06 -7.17 -4.68
N ALA A 132 -4.82 -8.47 -4.94
CA ALA A 132 -4.60 -9.46 -3.89
C ALA A 132 -3.37 -9.11 -3.02
N MET A 133 -2.26 -8.68 -3.64
CA MET A 133 -1.07 -8.22 -2.92
C MET A 133 -1.35 -7.02 -2.03
N ILE A 134 -2.12 -6.03 -2.51
CA ILE A 134 -2.59 -4.90 -1.68
C ILE A 134 -3.36 -5.42 -0.47
N CYS A 135 -4.32 -6.32 -0.67
CA CYS A 135 -5.12 -6.84 0.44
C CYS A 135 -4.23 -7.48 1.51
N VAL A 136 -3.21 -8.24 1.11
CA VAL A 136 -2.23 -8.83 2.04
C VAL A 136 -1.47 -7.75 2.80
N VAL A 137 -0.85 -6.80 2.10
CA VAL A 137 0.01 -5.77 2.68
C VAL A 137 -0.78 -4.82 3.59
N PHE A 138 -1.90 -4.30 3.09
CA PHE A 138 -2.72 -3.39 3.86
C PHE A 138 -3.45 -4.09 5.01
N GLY A 139 -3.74 -5.39 4.91
CA GLY A 139 -4.24 -6.18 6.04
C GLY A 139 -3.23 -6.23 7.20
N VAL A 140 -1.94 -6.45 6.89
CA VAL A 140 -0.87 -6.36 7.89
C VAL A 140 -0.77 -4.96 8.47
N VAL A 141 -0.73 -3.93 7.62
CA VAL A 141 -0.69 -2.53 8.05
C VAL A 141 -1.85 -2.20 8.99
N PHE A 142 -3.08 -2.56 8.61
CA PHE A 142 -4.27 -2.29 9.41
C PHE A 142 -4.25 -3.00 10.76
N SER A 143 -3.66 -4.20 10.83
CA SER A 143 -3.43 -4.88 12.10
C SER A 143 -2.47 -4.09 13.01
N TRP A 144 -1.46 -3.42 12.45
CA TRP A 144 -0.49 -2.60 13.20
C TRP A 144 -1.02 -1.24 13.63
N ILE A 145 -2.04 -0.70 12.97
CA ILE A 145 -2.63 0.60 13.35
C ILE A 145 -4.01 0.47 14.02
N GLY A 146 -4.51 -0.75 14.18
CA GLY A 146 -5.79 -1.04 14.84
C GLY A 146 -7.01 -0.52 14.07
N ILE A 147 -6.94 -0.45 12.73
CA ILE A 147 -8.05 0.02 11.90
C ILE A 147 -8.90 -1.16 11.42
N TYR A 148 -10.16 -1.19 11.85
CA TYR A 148 -11.11 -2.27 11.53
C TYR A 148 -12.43 -1.78 10.92
N ARG A 149 -12.64 -0.46 10.82
CA ARG A 149 -13.91 0.15 10.39
C ARG A 149 -13.79 0.80 9.02
N GLY A 150 -14.84 0.67 8.21
CA GLY A 150 -14.94 1.30 6.88
C GLY A 150 -15.19 0.27 5.77
N ARG A 151 -15.79 0.71 4.64
CA ARG A 151 -16.09 -0.17 3.49
C ARG A 151 -14.82 -0.74 2.86
N LEU A 152 -13.83 0.13 2.61
CA LEU A 152 -12.54 -0.24 2.04
C LEU A 152 -11.74 -1.16 2.97
N VAL A 153 -11.73 -0.86 4.28
CA VAL A 153 -11.05 -1.67 5.29
C VAL A 153 -11.65 -3.07 5.34
N ARG A 154 -12.98 -3.21 5.29
CA ARG A 154 -13.64 -4.52 5.20
C ARG A 154 -13.32 -5.28 3.92
N PHE A 155 -13.23 -4.59 2.79
CA PHE A 155 -12.82 -5.21 1.53
C PHE A 155 -11.40 -5.75 1.60
N ILE A 156 -10.47 -4.96 2.14
CA ILE A 156 -9.07 -5.37 2.36
C ILE A 156 -9.00 -6.55 3.32
N TRP A 157 -9.71 -6.51 4.45
CA TRP A 157 -9.76 -7.62 5.40
C TRP A 157 -10.37 -8.89 4.80
N TRP A 158 -11.44 -8.77 4.03
CA TRP A 158 -12.04 -9.90 3.33
C TRP A 158 -11.04 -10.55 2.36
N GLY A 159 -10.31 -9.76 1.58
CA GLY A 159 -9.27 -10.26 0.69
C GLY A 159 -8.11 -10.88 1.46
N PHE A 160 -7.63 -10.19 2.49
CA PHE A 160 -6.56 -10.66 3.38
C PHE A 160 -6.89 -12.04 3.96
N GLU A 161 -8.05 -12.17 4.61
CA GLU A 161 -8.47 -13.44 5.23
C GLU A 161 -8.62 -14.55 4.21
N ARG A 162 -9.23 -14.29 3.05
CA ARG A 162 -9.42 -15.29 1.99
C ARG A 162 -8.09 -15.85 1.49
N ILE A 163 -7.05 -15.01 1.42
CA ILE A 163 -5.72 -15.37 0.94
C ILE A 163 -4.92 -16.07 2.07
N THR A 164 -4.93 -15.52 3.29
CA THR A 164 -4.08 -16.04 4.38
C THR A 164 -4.67 -17.25 5.10
N MET A 165 -5.99 -17.38 5.20
CA MET A 165 -6.66 -18.48 5.91
C MET A 165 -6.25 -19.88 5.44
N PRO A 166 -6.19 -20.20 4.11
CA PRO A 166 -5.72 -21.51 3.67
C PRO A 166 -4.24 -21.74 4.02
N LEU A 167 -3.41 -20.70 3.94
CA LEU A 167 -1.98 -20.80 4.25
C LEU A 167 -1.72 -21.00 5.75
N ARG A 168 -2.53 -20.40 6.62
CA ARG A 168 -2.47 -20.63 8.09
C ARG A 168 -2.73 -22.08 8.49
N ARG A 169 -3.38 -22.87 7.63
CA ARG A 169 -3.58 -24.32 7.87
C ARG A 169 -2.31 -25.12 7.64
N VAL A 170 -1.38 -24.61 6.83
CA VAL A 170 -0.11 -25.26 6.50
C VAL A 170 1.01 -24.75 7.39
N MET A 171 1.04 -23.43 7.62
CA MET A 171 2.03 -22.76 8.46
C MET A 171 1.32 -22.04 9.61
N PRO A 172 1.17 -22.68 10.77
CA PRO A 172 0.61 -21.99 11.94
C PRO A 172 1.54 -20.85 12.38
N PRO A 173 1.00 -19.80 13.01
CA PRO A 173 1.79 -18.70 13.54
C PRO A 173 2.84 -19.21 14.53
N ILE A 174 4.06 -18.68 14.44
CA ILE A 174 5.17 -19.04 15.33
C ILE A 174 5.23 -18.01 16.45
N GLY A 175 4.70 -18.38 17.63
CA GLY A 175 4.61 -17.48 18.77
C GLY A 175 3.68 -16.28 18.48
N MET A 176 4.21 -15.06 18.65
CA MET A 176 3.47 -13.82 18.36
C MET A 176 3.57 -13.37 16.89
N PHE A 177 4.44 -13.99 16.09
CA PHE A 177 4.70 -13.57 14.72
C PHE A 177 3.93 -14.43 13.72
N ASP A 178 3.00 -13.82 13.00
CA ASP A 178 2.34 -14.46 11.86
C ASP A 178 3.16 -14.20 10.60
N LEU A 179 3.91 -15.21 10.15
CA LEU A 179 4.67 -15.18 8.89
C LEU A 179 3.79 -15.45 7.67
N THR A 180 2.52 -15.84 7.86
CA THR A 180 1.62 -16.19 6.77
C THR A 180 1.46 -15.07 5.72
N PRO A 181 1.31 -13.78 6.10
CA PRO A 181 1.20 -12.71 5.11
C PRO A 181 2.45 -12.57 4.23
N LEU A 182 3.64 -12.82 4.79
CA LEU A 182 4.89 -12.78 4.04
C LEU A 182 4.92 -13.91 3.00
N VAL A 183 4.57 -15.13 3.41
CA VAL A 183 4.49 -16.29 2.52
C VAL A 183 3.43 -16.06 1.43
N ALA A 184 2.26 -15.55 1.81
CA ALA A 184 1.19 -15.20 0.88
C ALA A 184 1.66 -14.22 -0.19
N TYR A 185 2.39 -13.17 0.23
CA TYR A 185 2.95 -12.18 -0.68
C TYR A 185 3.96 -12.81 -1.66
N PHE A 186 4.87 -13.66 -1.18
CA PHE A 186 5.81 -14.37 -2.05
C PHE A 186 5.12 -15.30 -3.05
N VAL A 187 4.09 -16.04 -2.64
CA VAL A 187 3.30 -16.89 -3.54
C VAL A 187 2.64 -16.04 -4.64
N LEU A 188 2.02 -14.92 -4.27
CA LEU A 188 1.42 -13.99 -5.24
C LEU A 188 2.46 -13.42 -6.20
N LEU A 189 3.68 -13.15 -5.73
CA LEU A 189 4.78 -12.63 -6.55
C LEU A 189 5.23 -13.66 -7.59
N ILE A 190 5.38 -14.93 -7.18
CA ILE A 190 5.69 -16.04 -8.09
C ILE A 190 4.57 -16.23 -9.11
N LEU A 191 3.30 -16.22 -8.68
CA LEU A 191 2.16 -16.32 -9.58
C LEU A 191 2.12 -15.17 -10.61
N SER A 192 2.40 -13.95 -10.18
CA SER A 192 2.48 -12.79 -11.07
C SER A 192 3.57 -12.96 -12.11
N TRP A 193 4.74 -13.46 -11.71
CA TRP A 193 5.84 -13.74 -12.62
C TRP A 193 5.47 -14.84 -13.64
N ILE A 194 4.84 -15.93 -13.19
CA ILE A 194 4.36 -17.00 -14.08
C ILE A 194 3.35 -16.46 -15.11
N VAL A 195 2.38 -15.67 -14.67
CA VAL A 195 1.39 -15.04 -15.59
C VAL A 195 2.11 -14.13 -16.58
N GLN A 196 3.09 -13.35 -16.12
CA GLN A 196 3.84 -12.47 -17.00
C GLN A 196 4.59 -13.25 -18.08
N VAL A 197 5.28 -14.34 -17.73
CA VAL A 197 6.00 -15.19 -18.67
C VAL A 197 5.02 -15.91 -19.61
N ALA A 198 3.93 -16.49 -19.11
CA ALA A 198 2.98 -17.23 -19.94
C ALA A 198 2.26 -16.34 -20.96
N PHE A 199 1.87 -15.12 -20.56
CA PHE A 199 1.07 -14.23 -21.41
C PHE A 199 1.89 -13.23 -22.21
N PHE A 200 3.13 -12.93 -21.82
CA PHE A 200 3.94 -11.89 -22.49
C PHE A 200 5.38 -12.32 -22.81
N GLY A 201 5.82 -13.51 -22.39
CA GLY A 201 7.00 -14.19 -22.93
C GLY A 201 6.69 -14.86 -24.26
#